data_AF-A0A8S3J0C5-F1
#
_entry.id   AF-A0A8S3J0C5-F1
#
_cell.length_a   1.000
_cell.length_b   1.000
_cell.length_c   1.000
_cell.angle_alpha   90.00
_cell.angle_beta   90.00
_cell.angle_gamma   90.00
#
_symmetry.space_group_name_H-M   'P 1'
#
loop_
_entity.id
_entity.type
_entity.pdbx_description
1 polymer ?
#
loop_
_entity_poly.entity_id
_entity_poly.type
_entity_poly.pdbx_seq_one_letter_code
_entity_poly.pdbx_strand_id
1 'polypeptide(L)'
;FLFCLDPAVEQGLSYLEVIAIVLFVLGFILLIIGFLGCCGAMKQVKIFLIIYALVVAIIILFEIAITIYFVAFKSQFRRTITPKLIDAIRDKYEGPLGLQSNSSLPKPPAISIALDFIMYNLKCCGIDNKTDFNQTKNWNRTNPWSASMGVHASNFTYPLTCCNIGNRFTQDWTIMPFDKLESVAYCAINGTDIYDIVS
;
A
#
# COMPACT_ATOMS: atom_id res chain seq x y z
N PHE A 1 11.72 17.85 15.44
CA PHE A 1 10.67 16.99 14.86
C PHE A 1 9.45 17.73 14.31
N LEU A 2 9.29 19.05 14.53
CA LEU A 2 8.10 19.82 14.09
C LEU A 2 8.39 20.90 13.03
N PHE A 3 9.50 20.84 12.29
CA PHE A 3 9.99 21.97 11.46
C PHE A 3 10.20 21.69 9.96
N CYS A 4 9.54 20.68 9.38
CA CYS A 4 9.53 20.47 7.92
C CYS A 4 8.14 20.09 7.39
N LEU A 5 7.12 20.86 7.77
CA LEU A 5 5.81 20.81 7.11
C LEU A 5 5.75 21.97 6.12
N ASP A 6 6.00 21.62 4.85
CA ASP A 6 5.83 22.46 3.67
C ASP A 6 4.34 22.85 3.50
N PRO A 7 4.00 24.09 3.07
CA PRO A 7 2.63 24.55 2.82
C PRO A 7 1.82 23.75 1.78
N ALA A 8 2.38 22.74 1.10
CA ALA A 8 1.63 21.83 0.23
C ALA A 8 0.90 20.68 0.95
N VAL A 9 1.09 20.51 2.27
CA VAL A 9 0.50 19.44 3.09
C VAL A 9 -0.76 19.91 3.81
N GLU A 10 -1.70 20.59 3.14
CA GLU A 10 -2.94 21.03 3.79
C GLU A 10 -4.17 20.16 3.42
N GLN A 11 -4.15 19.44 2.28
CA GLN A 11 -5.27 18.60 1.86
C GLN A 11 -5.09 17.09 2.11
N GLY A 12 -3.86 16.62 2.35
CA GLY A 12 -3.56 15.22 2.71
C GLY A 12 -3.37 14.98 4.22
N LEU A 13 -3.29 16.06 5.01
CA LEU A 13 -2.94 16.00 6.42
C LEU A 13 -4.09 15.46 7.28
N SER A 14 -5.35 15.81 6.95
CA SER A 14 -6.52 15.35 7.71
C SER A 14 -6.66 13.84 7.74
N TYR A 15 -6.46 13.16 6.62
CA TYR A 15 -6.56 11.69 6.55
C TYR A 15 -5.39 11.01 7.26
N LEU A 16 -4.17 11.53 7.11
CA LEU A 16 -2.99 10.97 7.76
C LEU A 16 -3.01 11.18 9.28
N GLU A 17 -3.48 12.33 9.75
CA GLU A 17 -3.68 12.60 11.18
C GLU A 17 -4.72 11.67 11.78
N VAL A 18 -5.86 11.46 11.10
CA VAL A 18 -6.89 10.52 11.56
C VAL A 18 -6.35 9.10 11.63
N ILE A 19 -5.64 8.64 10.60
CA ILE A 19 -5.02 7.30 10.59
C ILE A 19 -3.99 7.18 11.73
N ALA A 20 -3.14 8.20 11.93
CA ALA A 20 -2.13 8.20 12.97
C ALA A 20 -2.75 8.13 14.38
N ILE A 21 -3.80 8.91 14.63
CA ILE A 21 -4.52 8.91 15.92
C ILE A 21 -5.16 7.54 16.17
N VAL A 22 -5.82 6.96 15.17
CA VAL A 22 -6.44 5.63 15.28
C VAL A 22 -5.39 4.56 15.59
N LEU A 23 -4.26 4.57 14.88
CA LEU A 23 -3.17 3.63 15.11
C LEU A 23 -2.56 3.78 16.51
N PHE A 24 -2.40 5.01 17.01
CA PHE A 24 -1.90 5.27 18.35
C PHE A 24 -2.85 4.73 19.42
N VAL A 25 -4.15 5.03 19.31
CA VAL A 25 -5.17 4.56 20.26
C VAL A 25 -5.25 3.03 20.25
N LEU A 26 -5.26 2.42 19.06
CA LEU A 26 -5.30 0.96 18.93
C LEU A 26 -4.04 0.31 19.54
N GLY A 27 -2.85 0.84 19.23
CA GLY A 27 -1.59 0.34 19.78
C GLY A 27 -1.52 0.45 21.30
N PHE A 28 -2.03 1.55 21.87
CA PHE A 28 -2.10 1.74 23.31
C PHE A 28 -3.02 0.72 24.00
N ILE A 29 -4.19 0.45 23.41
CA ILE A 29 -5.12 -0.58 23.90
C ILE A 29 -4.45 -1.97 23.86
N LEU A 30 -3.78 -2.31 22.76
CA LEU A 30 -3.06 -3.58 22.63
C LEU A 30 -1.94 -3.72 23.67
N LEU A 31 -1.22 -2.64 23.98
CA LEU A 31 -0.22 -2.62 25.05
C LEU A 31 -0.83 -2.87 26.42
N ILE A 32 -1.97 -2.24 26.75
CA ILE A 32 -2.66 -2.47 28.01
C ILE A 32 -3.11 -3.93 28.11
N ILE A 33 -3.73 -4.47 27.07
CA ILE A 33 -4.17 -5.87 27.03
C ILE A 33 -2.98 -6.83 27.21
N GLY A 34 -1.87 -6.57 26.52
CA GLY A 34 -0.63 -7.35 26.66
C GLY A 34 -0.01 -7.26 28.05
N PHE A 35 0.02 -6.07 28.65
CA PHE A 35 0.52 -5.86 30.01
C PHE A 35 -0.33 -6.58 31.05
N LEU A 36 -1.66 -6.54 30.90
CA LEU A 36 -2.59 -7.28 31.75
C LEU A 36 -2.40 -8.79 31.63
N GLY A 37 -2.12 -9.31 30.43
CA GLY A 37 -1.76 -10.72 30.22
C GLY A 37 -0.44 -11.10 30.90
N CYS A 38 0.61 -10.29 30.71
CA CYS A 38 1.93 -10.55 31.28
C CYS A 38 1.94 -10.44 32.82
N CYS A 39 1.37 -9.37 33.38
CA CYS A 39 1.23 -9.22 34.82
C CYS A 39 0.28 -10.25 35.43
N GLY A 40 -0.78 -10.64 34.73
CA GLY A 40 -1.72 -11.68 35.15
C GLY A 40 -1.04 -13.04 35.31
N ALA A 41 -0.14 -13.38 34.38
CA ALA A 41 0.66 -14.61 34.46
C ALA A 41 1.69 -14.56 35.61
N MET A 42 2.40 -13.43 35.79
CA MET A 42 3.45 -13.32 36.80
C MET A 42 2.94 -13.23 38.24
N LYS A 43 1.82 -12.52 38.50
CA LYS A 43 1.35 -12.25 39.87
C LYS A 43 0.35 -13.26 40.44
N GLN A 44 0.06 -14.39 39.76
CA GLN A 44 -0.95 -15.39 40.17
C GLN A 44 -2.33 -14.82 40.55
N VAL A 45 -2.65 -13.60 40.11
CA VAL A 45 -3.93 -12.94 40.38
C VAL A 45 -4.96 -13.43 39.36
N LYS A 46 -5.67 -14.50 39.73
CA LYS A 46 -6.66 -15.20 38.89
C LYS A 46 -7.69 -14.27 38.24
N ILE A 47 -8.09 -13.20 38.93
CA ILE A 47 -9.10 -12.25 38.42
C ILE A 47 -8.64 -11.48 37.17
N PHE A 48 -7.37 -11.07 37.11
CA PHE A 48 -6.83 -10.36 35.93
C PHE A 48 -6.72 -11.30 34.72
N LEU A 49 -6.38 -12.57 34.97
CA LEU A 49 -6.30 -13.59 33.92
C LEU A 49 -7.69 -13.92 33.35
N ILE A 50 -8.72 -13.98 34.19
CA ILE A 50 -10.11 -14.22 33.76
C ILE A 50 -10.63 -13.04 32.92
N ILE A 51 -10.40 -11.80 33.34
CA ILE A 51 -10.81 -10.60 32.58
C ILE A 51 -10.11 -10.57 31.22
N TYR A 52 -8.80 -10.84 31.19
CA TYR A 52 -8.05 -10.95 29.93
C TYR A 52 -8.65 -12.00 29.00
N ALA A 53 -8.90 -13.21 29.53
CA ALA A 53 -9.48 -14.29 28.75
C ALA A 53 -10.89 -13.96 28.21
N LEU A 54 -11.72 -13.29 29.01
CA LEU A 54 -13.06 -12.86 28.60
C LEU A 54 -13.01 -11.79 27.50
N VAL A 55 -12.15 -10.78 27.65
CA VAL A 55 -11.98 -9.73 26.63
C VAL A 55 -11.49 -10.33 25.32
N VAL A 56 -10.49 -11.21 25.37
CA VAL A 56 -9.99 -11.90 24.17
C VAL A 56 -11.05 -12.81 23.55
N ALA A 57 -11.84 -13.53 24.36
CA ALA A 57 -12.94 -14.36 23.86
C ALA A 57 -13.99 -13.52 23.12
N ILE A 58 -14.35 -12.34 23.64
CA ILE A 58 -15.28 -11.42 22.98
C ILE A 58 -14.71 -10.91 21.65
N ILE A 59 -13.41 -10.57 21.62
CA ILE A 59 -12.73 -10.14 20.39
C ILE A 59 -12.77 -11.25 19.33
N ILE A 60 -12.50 -12.50 19.72
CA ILE A 60 -12.55 -13.65 18.79
C ILE A 60 -13.95 -13.86 18.23
N LEU A 61 -14.99 -13.78 19.07
CA LEU A 61 -16.38 -13.89 18.60
C LEU A 61 -16.74 -12.78 17.61
N PHE A 62 -16.28 -11.56 17.87
CA PHE A 62 -16.47 -10.43 16.98
C PHE A 62 -15.71 -10.59 15.65
N GLU A 63 -14.47 -11.08 15.70
CA GLU A 63 -13.65 -11.37 14.52
C GLU A 63 -14.33 -12.42 13.63
N ILE A 64 -14.81 -13.52 14.22
CA ILE A 64 -15.56 -14.56 13.48
C ILE A 64 -16.81 -13.97 12.84
N ALA A 65 -17.57 -13.13 13.57
CA ALA A 65 -18.76 -12.49 13.03
C ALA A 65 -18.43 -11.57 11.84
N ILE A 66 -17.36 -10.77 11.94
CA ILE A 66 -16.87 -9.92 10.84
C ILE A 66 -16.45 -10.77 9.65
N THR A 67 -15.67 -11.84 9.86
CA THR A 67 -15.21 -12.70 8.78
C THR A 67 -16.39 -13.32 8.04
N ILE A 68 -17.37 -13.86 8.76
CA ILE A 68 -18.59 -14.42 8.15
C ILE A 68 -19.34 -13.34 7.35
N TYR A 69 -19.51 -12.15 7.93
CA TYR A 69 -20.14 -11.03 7.25
C TYR A 69 -19.40 -10.64 5.96
N PHE A 70 -18.07 -10.52 6.02
CA PHE A 70 -17.25 -10.16 4.88
C PHE A 70 -17.32 -11.21 3.76
N VAL A 71 -17.28 -12.50 4.11
CA VAL A 71 -17.38 -13.59 3.13
C VAL A 71 -18.78 -13.63 2.50
N ALA A 72 -19.85 -13.49 3.30
CA ALA A 72 -21.23 -13.50 2.80
C ALA A 72 -21.53 -12.32 1.87
N PHE A 73 -20.96 -11.14 2.15
CA PHE A 73 -21.21 -9.91 1.39
C PHE A 73 -20.04 -9.49 0.48
N LYS A 74 -19.05 -10.36 0.23
CA LYS A 74 -17.85 -10.07 -0.60
C LYS A 74 -18.23 -9.47 -1.96
N SER A 75 -19.28 -9.99 -2.60
CA SER A 75 -19.73 -9.54 -3.92
C SER A 75 -20.28 -8.10 -3.90
N GLN A 76 -21.07 -7.74 -2.88
CA GLN A 76 -21.62 -6.40 -2.73
C GLN A 76 -20.53 -5.40 -2.33
N PHE A 77 -19.64 -5.81 -1.44
CA PHE A 77 -18.47 -5.02 -1.03
C PHE A 77 -17.58 -4.68 -2.22
N ARG A 78 -17.24 -5.68 -3.06
CA ARG A 78 -16.47 -5.48 -4.30
C ARG A 78 -17.18 -4.51 -5.24
N ARG A 79 -18.48 -4.71 -5.53
CA ARG A 79 -19.24 -3.82 -6.41
C ARG A 79 -19.30 -2.37 -5.94
N THR A 80 -19.25 -2.14 -4.63
CA THR A 80 -19.33 -0.80 -4.04
C THR A 80 -17.97 -0.11 -3.98
N ILE A 81 -16.89 -0.86 -3.73
CA ILE A 81 -15.56 -0.31 -3.48
C ILE A 81 -14.69 -0.28 -4.72
N THR A 82 -14.79 -1.28 -5.59
CA THR A 82 -14.06 -1.32 -6.87
C THR A 82 -14.21 -0.02 -7.67
N PRO A 83 -15.41 0.53 -7.94
CA PRO A 83 -15.53 1.78 -8.70
C PRO A 83 -14.87 2.96 -8.00
N LYS A 84 -15.02 3.09 -6.67
CA LYS A 84 -14.41 4.16 -5.89
C LYS A 84 -12.88 4.11 -5.95
N LEU A 85 -12.32 2.90 -5.91
CA LEU A 85 -10.88 2.71 -5.98
C LEU A 85 -10.37 2.96 -7.40
N ILE A 86 -11.11 2.58 -8.44
CA ILE A 86 -10.77 2.90 -9.84
C ILE A 86 -10.79 4.41 -10.06
N ASP A 87 -11.79 5.12 -9.54
CA ASP A 87 -11.85 6.58 -9.62
C ASP A 87 -10.69 7.23 -8.86
N ALA A 88 -10.32 6.67 -7.69
CA ALA A 88 -9.13 7.10 -6.96
C ALA A 88 -7.84 6.90 -7.79
N ILE A 89 -7.70 5.79 -8.52
CA ILE A 89 -6.57 5.62 -9.46
C ILE A 89 -6.62 6.70 -10.55
N ARG A 90 -7.77 6.88 -11.20
CA ARG A 90 -7.90 7.82 -12.33
C ARG A 90 -7.56 9.26 -11.97
N ASP A 91 -7.99 9.70 -10.79
CA ASP A 91 -7.90 11.10 -10.37
C ASP A 91 -6.72 11.40 -9.45
N LYS A 92 -6.22 10.42 -8.69
CA LYS A 92 -5.19 10.62 -7.65
C LYS A 92 -3.89 9.86 -7.88
N TYR A 93 -3.83 8.95 -8.86
CA TYR A 93 -2.58 8.27 -9.17
C TYR A 93 -1.68 9.18 -10.03
N GLU A 94 -0.52 9.52 -9.48
CA GLU A 94 0.49 10.36 -10.14
C GLU A 94 1.78 9.59 -10.46
N GLY A 95 1.79 8.27 -10.21
CA GLY A 95 2.92 7.39 -10.48
C GLY A 95 3.86 7.13 -9.29
N PRO A 96 4.81 6.20 -9.45
CA PRO A 96 5.79 5.85 -8.42
C PRO A 96 6.86 6.94 -8.31
N LEU A 97 6.59 8.00 -7.53
CA LEU A 97 7.54 9.10 -7.30
C LEU A 97 8.27 8.95 -5.96
N GLY A 98 8.88 7.79 -5.72
CA GLY A 98 9.58 7.52 -4.47
C GLY A 98 10.87 8.33 -4.27
N LEU A 99 11.55 8.79 -5.33
CA LEU A 99 12.86 9.45 -5.23
C LEU A 99 13.08 10.39 -6.42
N GLN A 100 12.79 11.68 -6.29
CA GLN A 100 13.26 12.69 -7.24
C GLN A 100 14.40 13.50 -6.63
N SER A 101 15.51 13.55 -7.36
CA SER A 101 16.75 14.23 -7.01
C SER A 101 16.67 15.75 -7.10
N ASN A 102 15.57 16.32 -7.60
CA ASN A 102 15.37 17.75 -7.74
C ASN A 102 14.18 18.19 -6.89
N SER A 103 14.47 19.05 -5.92
CA SER A 103 13.58 19.64 -4.91
C SER A 103 12.44 20.52 -5.44
N SER A 104 12.15 20.47 -6.74
CA SER A 104 11.19 21.36 -7.42
C SER A 104 9.95 20.65 -7.96
N LEU A 105 9.86 19.32 -7.84
CA LEU A 105 8.65 18.57 -8.22
C LEU A 105 7.86 18.11 -6.97
N PRO A 106 6.52 18.11 -7.04
CA PRO A 106 5.66 17.66 -5.94
C PRO A 106 5.97 16.21 -5.52
N LYS A 107 5.98 15.97 -4.21
CA LYS A 107 6.03 14.62 -3.61
C LYS A 107 4.79 13.82 -4.07
N PRO A 108 4.89 12.51 -4.37
CA PRO A 108 3.71 11.73 -4.78
C PRO A 108 2.62 11.80 -3.71
N PRO A 109 1.35 11.76 -4.13
CA PRO A 109 0.25 11.61 -3.21
C PRO A 109 0.38 10.26 -2.47
N ALA A 110 -0.05 10.25 -1.21
CA ALA A 110 0.01 9.06 -0.36
C ALA A 110 -0.69 7.84 -0.99
N ILE A 111 -1.72 8.09 -1.82
CA ILE A 111 -2.44 7.08 -2.60
C ILE A 111 -1.53 6.36 -3.59
N SER A 112 -0.65 7.05 -4.33
CA SER A 112 0.27 6.40 -5.28
C SER A 112 1.21 5.46 -4.54
N ILE A 113 1.82 5.94 -3.44
CA ILE A 113 2.77 5.15 -2.64
C ILE A 113 2.08 3.90 -2.07
N ALA A 114 0.90 4.07 -1.49
CA ALA A 114 0.15 2.96 -0.90
C ALA A 114 -0.23 1.93 -1.96
N LEU A 115 -0.69 2.37 -3.14
CA LEU A 115 -1.06 1.49 -4.23
C LEU A 115 0.15 0.73 -4.77
N ASP A 116 1.27 1.42 -4.99
CA ASP A 116 2.52 0.81 -5.44
C ASP A 116 3.04 -0.23 -4.43
N PHE A 117 2.96 0.09 -3.13
CA PHE A 117 3.31 -0.84 -2.06
C PHE A 117 2.42 -2.08 -2.06
N ILE A 118 1.11 -1.92 -2.19
CA ILE A 118 0.15 -3.04 -2.21
C ILE A 118 0.40 -3.91 -3.45
N MET A 119 0.49 -3.31 -4.64
CA MET A 119 0.75 -4.03 -5.90
C MET A 119 2.05 -4.82 -5.84
N TYR A 120 3.09 -4.22 -5.26
CA TYR A 120 4.38 -4.86 -5.08
C TYR A 120 4.34 -6.04 -4.08
N ASN A 121 3.74 -5.85 -2.90
CA ASN A 121 3.72 -6.89 -1.85
C ASN A 121 2.76 -8.04 -2.19
N LEU A 122 1.60 -7.72 -2.77
CA LEU A 122 0.61 -8.72 -3.16
C LEU A 122 0.86 -9.31 -4.55
N LYS A 123 1.87 -8.80 -5.28
CA LYS A 123 2.22 -9.23 -6.64
C LYS A 123 0.98 -9.20 -7.54
N CYS A 124 0.34 -8.04 -7.59
CA CYS A 124 -0.88 -7.83 -8.37
C CYS A 124 -0.84 -6.51 -9.15
N CYS A 125 -1.61 -6.42 -10.23
CA CYS A 125 -1.70 -5.18 -11.01
C CYS A 125 -3.14 -4.75 -11.28
N GLY A 126 -3.49 -3.55 -10.84
CA GLY A 126 -4.82 -2.98 -11.00
C GLY A 126 -5.81 -3.45 -9.93
N ILE A 127 -7.04 -2.97 -10.02
CA ILE A 127 -8.11 -3.28 -9.05
C ILE A 127 -9.07 -4.28 -9.66
N ASP A 128 -9.59 -3.95 -10.84
CA ASP A 128 -10.48 -4.81 -11.61
C ASP A 128 -9.77 -5.33 -12.86
N ASN A 129 -8.92 -4.51 -13.48
CA ASN A 129 -8.12 -4.92 -14.62
C ASN A 129 -6.75 -4.22 -14.64
N LYS A 130 -5.78 -4.83 -15.32
CA LYS A 130 -4.44 -4.26 -15.54
C LYS A 130 -4.51 -2.91 -16.27
N THR A 131 -5.55 -2.72 -17.09
CA THR A 131 -5.79 -1.49 -17.86
C THR A 131 -6.36 -0.33 -17.06
N ASP A 132 -6.59 -0.48 -15.74
CA ASP A 132 -7.14 0.59 -14.88
C ASP A 132 -6.27 1.86 -14.91
N PHE A 133 -4.96 1.71 -15.15
CA PHE A 133 -3.99 2.81 -15.26
C PHE A 133 -3.99 3.54 -16.60
N ASN A 134 -4.70 3.06 -17.63
CA ASN A 134 -4.73 3.74 -18.94
C ASN A 134 -5.47 5.09 -18.86
N GLN A 135 -6.39 5.21 -17.91
CA GLN A 135 -7.29 6.38 -17.79
C GLN A 135 -6.84 7.36 -16.69
N THR A 136 -5.63 7.22 -16.17
CA THR A 136 -5.06 8.15 -15.18
C THR A 136 -4.79 9.51 -15.83
N LYS A 137 -5.29 10.58 -15.22
CA LYS A 137 -5.18 11.94 -15.76
C LYS A 137 -3.84 12.61 -15.43
N ASN A 138 -3.35 12.37 -14.21
CA ASN A 138 -2.23 13.13 -13.63
C ASN A 138 -0.92 12.34 -13.60
N TRP A 139 -0.90 11.11 -14.10
CA TRP A 139 0.30 10.28 -14.12
C TRP A 139 1.24 10.66 -15.26
N ASN A 140 2.45 11.12 -14.91
CA ASN A 140 3.52 11.28 -15.88
C ASN A 140 4.05 9.90 -16.32
N ARG A 141 3.73 9.51 -17.56
CA ARG A 141 4.16 8.23 -18.18
C ARG A 141 5.64 8.19 -18.56
N THR A 142 6.45 9.11 -18.05
CA THR A 142 7.90 9.11 -18.17
C THR A 142 8.49 8.79 -16.81
N ASN A 143 9.35 7.77 -16.74
CA ASN A 143 10.03 7.49 -15.48
C ASN A 143 11.34 8.33 -15.44
N PRO A 144 11.63 9.05 -14.34
CA PRO A 144 12.89 9.80 -14.23
C PRO A 144 14.12 8.89 -14.04
N TRP A 145 13.90 7.69 -13.49
CA TRP A 145 14.95 6.75 -13.08
C TRP A 145 15.69 6.11 -14.26
N SER A 146 14.99 5.90 -15.37
CA SER A 146 15.56 5.35 -16.60
C SER A 146 16.52 6.38 -17.20
N ALA A 147 16.17 7.67 -17.17
CA ALA A 147 17.05 8.72 -17.66
C ALA A 147 18.35 8.82 -16.84
N SER A 148 18.28 8.69 -15.51
CA SER A 148 19.48 8.62 -14.65
C SER A 148 20.33 7.36 -14.86
N MET A 149 19.78 6.34 -15.51
CA MET A 149 20.43 5.08 -15.85
C MET A 149 20.67 4.93 -17.36
N GLY A 150 20.71 6.03 -18.12
CA GLY A 150 21.02 6.01 -19.56
C GLY A 150 20.00 5.28 -20.44
N VAL A 151 18.81 4.96 -19.92
CA VAL A 151 17.70 4.33 -20.63
C VAL A 151 16.60 5.38 -20.81
N HIS A 152 16.31 5.81 -22.03
CA HIS A 152 15.20 6.75 -22.28
C HIS A 152 13.92 5.97 -22.56
N ALA A 153 13.19 5.57 -21.51
CA ALA A 153 11.90 4.91 -21.63
C ALA A 153 10.76 5.89 -21.29
N SER A 154 9.87 6.09 -22.26
CA SER A 154 8.66 6.90 -22.15
C SER A 154 7.44 6.07 -22.56
N ASN A 155 6.23 6.61 -22.31
CA ASN A 155 4.96 5.95 -22.60
C ASN A 155 4.70 4.69 -21.74
N PHE A 156 4.97 4.77 -20.44
CA PHE A 156 4.55 3.72 -19.51
C PHE A 156 3.04 3.58 -19.48
N THR A 157 2.56 2.38 -19.81
CA THR A 157 1.15 1.99 -19.77
C THR A 157 0.80 1.45 -18.37
N TYR A 158 1.76 0.76 -17.74
CA TYR A 158 1.61 0.11 -16.44
C TYR A 158 2.67 0.58 -15.43
N PRO A 159 2.35 0.64 -14.12
CA PRO A 159 3.33 0.90 -13.08
C PRO A 159 4.47 -0.13 -13.08
N LEU A 160 5.69 0.27 -12.72
CA LEU A 160 6.83 -0.66 -12.65
C LEU A 160 6.62 -1.78 -11.61
N THR A 161 5.84 -1.50 -10.57
CA THR A 161 5.44 -2.45 -9.52
C THR A 161 4.51 -3.55 -10.02
N CYS A 162 3.88 -3.38 -11.18
CA CYS A 162 3.05 -4.40 -11.83
C CYS A 162 3.84 -5.47 -12.58
N CYS A 163 5.10 -5.20 -12.92
CA CYS A 163 5.92 -6.12 -13.69
C CYS A 163 6.43 -7.26 -12.81
N ASN A 164 6.34 -8.49 -13.31
CA ASN A 164 6.91 -9.64 -12.62
C ASN A 164 8.43 -9.63 -12.75
N ILE A 165 9.10 -9.27 -11.67
CA ILE A 165 10.55 -9.17 -11.65
C ILE A 165 11.21 -10.51 -11.22
N GLY A 166 10.41 -11.54 -10.88
CA GLY A 166 10.86 -12.88 -10.50
C GLY A 166 11.87 -12.92 -9.35
N ASN A 167 12.48 -14.08 -9.10
CA ASN A 167 13.61 -14.27 -8.17
C ASN A 167 14.92 -13.66 -8.70
N ARG A 168 14.84 -12.66 -9.58
CA ARG A 168 15.99 -12.09 -10.29
C ARG A 168 16.68 -10.98 -9.50
N PHE A 169 16.29 -10.77 -8.24
CA PHE A 169 16.96 -9.93 -7.26
C PHE A 169 17.83 -10.80 -6.36
N THR A 170 19.13 -10.81 -6.62
CA THR A 170 20.10 -11.31 -5.65
C THR A 170 20.23 -10.27 -4.53
N GLN A 171 19.40 -10.42 -3.49
CA GLN A 171 19.54 -9.92 -2.10
C GLN A 171 19.76 -8.41 -1.84
N ASP A 172 19.96 -7.56 -2.84
CA ASP A 172 20.18 -6.12 -2.64
C ASP A 172 19.26 -5.27 -3.53
N TRP A 173 18.30 -4.58 -2.91
CA TRP A 173 17.35 -3.67 -3.57
C TRP A 173 18.01 -2.39 -4.09
N THR A 174 19.25 -2.12 -3.67
CA THR A 174 19.97 -0.91 -4.09
C THR A 174 20.66 -1.03 -5.45
N ILE A 175 20.70 -2.22 -6.04
CA ILE A 175 21.39 -2.50 -7.30
C ILE A 175 20.41 -3.17 -8.28
N MET A 176 19.65 -2.37 -9.02
CA MET A 176 18.92 -2.89 -10.18
C MET A 176 19.93 -3.04 -11.34
N PRO A 177 20.25 -4.25 -11.81
CA PRO A 177 21.26 -4.42 -12.83
C PRO A 177 20.69 -3.92 -14.17
N PHE A 178 21.50 -3.15 -14.92
CA PHE A 178 21.06 -2.42 -16.12
C PHE A 178 20.44 -3.33 -17.20
N ASP A 179 20.87 -4.58 -17.28
CA ASP A 179 20.34 -5.61 -18.19
C ASP A 179 18.85 -5.93 -17.94
N LYS A 180 18.37 -5.73 -16.71
CA LYS A 180 16.97 -5.99 -16.33
C LYS A 180 16.11 -4.74 -16.41
N LEU A 181 16.70 -3.55 -16.39
CA LEU A 181 15.96 -2.29 -16.50
C LEU A 181 15.24 -2.18 -17.85
N GLU A 182 15.89 -2.61 -18.93
CA GLU A 182 15.27 -2.65 -20.26
C GLU A 182 14.08 -3.62 -20.30
N SER A 183 14.20 -4.80 -19.67
CA SER A 183 13.10 -5.77 -19.59
C SER A 183 11.90 -5.27 -18.77
N VAL A 184 12.15 -4.58 -17.64
CA VAL A 184 11.09 -4.01 -16.81
C VAL A 184 10.44 -2.81 -17.51
N ALA A 185 11.24 -1.98 -18.19
CA ALA A 185 10.72 -0.89 -19.00
C ALA A 185 9.86 -1.42 -20.17
N TYR A 186 10.32 -2.47 -20.84
CA TYR A 186 9.57 -3.14 -21.91
C TYR A 186 8.24 -3.71 -21.40
N CYS A 187 8.24 -4.37 -20.24
CA CYS A 187 7.01 -4.83 -19.56
C CYS A 187 6.06 -3.66 -19.28
N ALA A 188 6.55 -2.56 -18.70
CA ALA A 188 5.71 -1.45 -18.31
C ALA A 188 5.15 -0.66 -19.51
N ILE A 189 5.78 -0.74 -20.69
CA ILE A 189 5.28 -0.16 -21.94
C ILE A 189 4.31 -1.11 -22.65
N ASN A 190 4.71 -2.37 -22.86
CA ASN A 190 4.02 -3.32 -23.74
C ASN A 190 3.09 -4.31 -23.01
N GLY A 191 3.20 -4.42 -21.69
CA GLY A 191 2.35 -5.29 -20.88
C GLY A 191 2.78 -6.75 -20.78
N THR A 192 4.02 -7.08 -21.11
CA THR A 192 4.54 -8.47 -21.07
C THR A 192 4.95 -8.84 -19.64
N ASP A 193 4.56 -10.03 -19.16
CA ASP A 193 4.87 -10.52 -17.81
C ASP A 193 4.35 -9.66 -16.65
N ILE A 194 3.14 -9.10 -16.78
CA ILE A 194 2.46 -8.34 -15.71
C ILE A 194 1.72 -9.27 -14.75
N TYR A 195 1.83 -9.00 -13.44
CA TYR A 195 1.05 -9.65 -12.39
C TYR A 195 -0.47 -9.58 -12.64
N ASP A 196 -1.19 -10.67 -12.37
CA ASP A 196 -2.65 -10.70 -12.46
C ASP A 196 -3.32 -9.94 -11.31
N ILE A 197 -4.65 -9.79 -11.39
CA ILE A 197 -5.45 -9.24 -10.30
C ILE A 197 -5.51 -10.23 -9.13
N VAL A 198 -5.64 -9.74 -7.90
CA VAL A 198 -5.83 -10.61 -6.72
C VAL A 198 -7.21 -11.28 -6.79
N SER A 199 -7.23 -12.61 -6.90
CA SER A 199 -8.44 -13.45 -6.89
C SER A 199 -9.00 -13.70 -5.49
#